data_AF-A0A949A043-F1
#
_entry.id   AF-A0A949A043-F1
#
_cell.length_a   1.000
_cell.length_b   1.000
_cell.length_c   1.000
_cell.angle_alpha   90.00
_cell.angle_beta   90.00
_cell.angle_gamma   90.00
#
_symmetry.space_group_name_H-M   'P 1'
#
loop_
_entity.id
_entity.type
_entity.pdbx_description
1 polymer ?
#
loop_
_entity_poly.entity_id
_entity_poly.type
_entity_poly.pdbx_seq_one_letter_code
_entity_poly.pdbx_strand_id
1 'polypeptide(L)' 'MNVESGGTTWSKQETEECVKIARLSLYNRNLPCGPKAILGLMKDENIVTPLPAEKTVARILARHGLTHQRTGFYDGDMD' A
#
# COMPACT_ATOMS: atom_id res chain seq x y z
N MET A 1 -15.93 7.65 27.47
CA MET A 1 -16.14 7.21 26.08
C MET A 1 -15.34 5.93 25.92
N ASN A 2 -16.00 4.78 25.90
CA ASN A 2 -15.32 3.50 25.71
C ASN A 2 -14.82 3.44 24.26
N VAL A 3 -13.52 3.63 24.06
CA VAL A 3 -12.86 3.15 22.85
C VAL A 3 -12.70 1.66 23.05
N GLU A 4 -13.67 0.90 22.54
CA GLU A 4 -13.52 -0.55 22.41
C GLU A 4 -12.41 -0.79 21.39
N SER A 5 -11.19 -1.00 21.90
CA SER A 5 -10.08 -1.57 21.15
C SER A 5 -10.36 -3.05 20.84
N GLY A 6 -11.42 -3.31 20.07
CA GLY A 6 -11.70 -4.60 19.47
C GLY A 6 -10.81 -4.76 18.24
N GLY A 7 -10.00 -5.81 18.19
CA GLY A 7 -9.15 -6.12 17.04
C GLY A 7 -10.01 -6.38 15.80
N THR A 8 -10.31 -5.34 15.04
CA THR A 8 -11.10 -5.43 13.81
C THR A 8 -10.27 -6.20 12.79
N THR A 9 -10.61 -7.46 12.57
CA THR A 9 -10.04 -8.21 11.46
C THR A 9 -10.66 -7.67 10.18
N TRP A 10 -9.89 -6.87 9.45
CA TRP A 10 -10.32 -6.29 8.19
C TRP A 10 -10.68 -7.38 7.19
N SER A 11 -11.79 -7.19 6.47
CA SER A 11 -12.16 -8.08 5.39
C SER A 11 -11.13 -7.99 4.25
N LYS A 12 -11.15 -9.01 3.38
CA LYS A 12 -10.30 -9.01 2.18
C LYS A 12 -10.58 -7.81 1.28
N GLN A 13 -11.84 -7.37 1.20
CA GLN A 13 -12.25 -6.24 0.38
C GLN A 13 -11.74 -4.92 0.96
N GLU A 14 -11.91 -4.70 2.26
CA GLU A 14 -11.41 -3.48 2.90
C GLU A 14 -9.87 -3.42 2.84
N THR A 15 -9.18 -4.53 3.07
CA THR A 15 -7.71 -4.60 2.90
C THR A 15 -7.30 -4.22 1.48
N GLU A 16 -8.05 -4.67 0.48
CA GLU A 16 -7.81 -4.36 -0.93
C GLU A 16 -8.02 -2.87 -1.24
N GLU A 17 -9.05 -2.25 -0.67
CA GLU A 17 -9.32 -0.82 -0.78
C GLU A 17 -8.24 0.03 -0.10
N CYS A 18 -7.85 -0.33 1.12
CA CYS A 18 -6.75 0.34 1.83
C CYS A 18 -5.45 0.31 1.01
N VAL A 19 -5.11 -0.83 0.39
CA VAL A 19 -3.93 -0.95 -0.49
C VAL A 19 -4.03 -0.02 -1.70
N LYS A 20 -5.20 0.05 -2.34
CA LYS A 20 -5.43 0.94 -3.50
C LYS A 20 -5.28 2.42 -3.11
N ILE A 21 -5.86 2.81 -1.98
CA ILE A 21 -5.79 4.18 -1.45
C ILE A 21 -4.35 4.56 -1.07
N ALA A 22 -3.64 3.69 -0.35
CA ALA A 22 -2.26 3.89 0.03
C ALA A 22 -1.35 4.05 -1.22
N ARG A 23 -1.52 3.19 -2.22
CA ARG A 23 -0.80 3.31 -3.49
C ARG A 23 -1.11 4.64 -4.21
N LEU A 24 -2.37 5.03 -4.29
CA LEU A 24 -2.79 6.29 -4.93
C LEU A 24 -2.17 7.51 -4.23
N SER A 25 -2.15 7.51 -2.90
CA SER A 25 -1.51 8.56 -2.09
C SER A 25 -0.02 8.70 -2.42
N LEU A 26 0.72 7.58 -2.46
CA LEU A 26 2.14 7.57 -2.83
C LEU A 26 2.36 8.04 -4.27
N TYR A 27 1.53 7.56 -5.22
CA TYR A 27 1.61 7.95 -6.62
C TYR A 27 1.42 9.46 -6.81
N ASN A 28 0.38 10.04 -6.19
CA ASN A 28 0.06 11.46 -6.27
C ASN A 28 1.15 12.34 -5.63
N ARG A 29 1.89 11.81 -4.66
CA ARG A 29 3.03 12.48 -4.01
C ARG A 29 4.35 12.26 -4.76
N ASN A 30 4.34 11.62 -5.91
CA ASN A 30 5.55 11.32 -6.69
C ASN A 30 6.55 10.41 -5.95
N LEU A 31 6.06 9.56 -5.04
CA LEU A 31 6.87 8.65 -4.23
C LEU A 31 6.85 7.22 -4.78
N PRO A 32 7.84 6.37 -4.41
CA PRO A 32 7.78 4.94 -4.70
C PRO A 32 6.49 4.32 -4.17
N CYS A 33 5.83 3.51 -4.98
CA CYS A 33 4.52 2.92 -4.68
C CYS A 33 4.51 1.38 -4.78
N GLY A 34 5.67 0.75 -4.63
CA GLY A 34 5.79 -0.71 -4.53
C GLY A 34 5.27 -1.26 -3.20
N PRO A 35 5.16 -2.60 -3.06
CA PRO A 35 4.59 -3.26 -1.88
C PRO A 35 5.16 -2.80 -0.53
N LYS A 36 6.48 -2.63 -0.44
CA LYS A 36 7.15 -2.17 0.79
C LYS A 36 6.81 -0.73 1.16
N ALA A 37 6.75 0.17 0.17
CA ALA A 37 6.39 1.57 0.40
C ALA A 37 4.92 1.70 0.85
N ILE A 38 4.04 0.90 0.25
CA ILE A 38 2.63 0.81 0.67
C ILE A 38 2.53 0.32 2.12
N LEU A 39 3.23 -0.75 2.48
CA LEU A 39 3.23 -1.26 3.86
C LEU A 39 3.79 -0.24 4.86
N GLY A 40 4.84 0.50 4.48
CA GLY A 40 5.39 1.59 5.29
C GLY A 40 4.32 2.64 5.59
N LEU A 41 3.69 3.18 4.54
CA LEU A 41 2.60 4.15 4.70
C LEU A 41 1.44 3.60 5.55
N MET A 42 1.02 2.36 5.29
CA MET A 42 -0.07 1.73 6.05
C MET A 42 0.26 1.53 7.52
N LYS A 43 1.54 1.29 7.85
CA LYS A 43 2.02 1.17 9.23
C LYS A 43 2.09 2.54 9.90
N ASP A 44 2.69 3.52 9.24
CA ASP A 44 2.95 4.86 9.80
C ASP A 44 1.63 5.60 10.07
N GLU A 45 0.65 5.45 9.18
CA GLU A 45 -0.68 6.05 9.29
C GLU A 45 -1.68 5.15 10.03
N ASN A 46 -1.25 3.98 10.54
CA ASN A 46 -2.07 2.98 11.23
C ASN A 46 -3.38 2.64 10.48
N ILE A 47 -3.30 2.46 9.15
CA ILE A 47 -4.45 2.30 8.26
C ILE A 47 -5.18 0.97 8.50
N VAL A 48 -4.44 -0.10 8.79
CA VAL A 48 -4.98 -1.45 8.94
C VAL A 48 -4.22 -2.21 10.02
N THR A 49 -4.92 -3.03 10.80
CA THR A 49 -4.31 -3.94 11.79
C THR A 49 -5.07 -5.27 11.81
N PRO A 50 -4.41 -6.43 11.64
CA PRO A 50 -2.99 -6.59 11.35
C PRO A 50 -2.62 -6.12 9.93
N LEU A 51 -1.37 -5.71 9.75
CA LEU A 51 -0.86 -5.39 8.41
C LEU A 51 -0.90 -6.63 7.50
N PRO A 52 -1.31 -6.49 6.23
CA PRO A 52 -1.21 -7.57 5.26
C PRO A 52 0.26 -7.91 5.01
N ALA A 53 0.52 -9.14 4.60
CA ALA A 53 1.85 -9.53 4.13
C ALA A 53 2.20 -8.81 2.81
N GLU A 54 3.49 -8.56 2.57
CA GLU A 54 4.00 -7.95 1.31
C GLU A 54 3.51 -8.70 0.06
N LYS A 55 3.47 -10.04 0.12
CA LYS A 55 2.93 -10.88 -0.96
C LYS A 55 1.45 -10.62 -1.25
N THR A 56 0.64 -10.33 -0.22
CA THR A 56 -0.78 -10.00 -0.38
C THR A 56 -0.93 -8.66 -1.10
N VAL A 57 -0.15 -7.66 -0.70
CA VAL A 57 -0.11 -6.36 -1.38
C VAL A 57 0.32 -6.53 -2.84
N ALA A 58 1.41 -7.25 -3.11
CA ALA A 58 1.88 -7.51 -4.47
C ALA A 58 0.82 -8.20 -5.34
N ARG A 59 0.09 -9.18 -4.79
CA ARG A 59 -1.00 -9.86 -5.50
C ARG A 59 -2.17 -8.93 -5.80
N ILE A 60 -2.55 -8.07 -4.85
CA ILE A 60 -3.59 -7.05 -5.05
C ILE A 60 -3.17 -6.11 -6.18
N LEU A 61 -1.93 -5.61 -6.16
CA LEU A 61 -1.42 -4.76 -7.23
C LEU A 61 -1.48 -5.45 -8.60
N ALA A 62 -1.03 -6.70 -8.68
CA ALA A 62 -1.09 -7.49 -9.91
C ALA A 62 -2.51 -7.68 -10.44
N ARG A 63 -3.46 -8.02 -9.57
CA ARG A 63 -4.86 -8.23 -9.94
C ARG A 63 -5.50 -6.97 -10.55
N HIS A 64 -5.08 -5.80 -10.09
CA HIS A 64 -5.63 -4.51 -10.52
C HIS A 64 -4.80 -3.79 -11.58
N GLY A 65 -3.76 -4.42 -12.14
CA GLY A 65 -2.89 -3.79 -13.14
C GLY A 65 -2.03 -2.65 -12.56
N LEU A 66 -1.84 -2.61 -11.25
CA LEU A 66 -1.16 -1.56 -10.48
C LEU A 66 0.33 -1.87 -10.22
N THR A 67 0.91 -2.81 -10.98
CA THR A 67 2.29 -3.33 -10.84
C THR A 67 3.37 -2.41 -11.37
N HIS A 68 2.99 -1.43 -12.20
CA HIS A 68 3.86 -0.35 -12.60
C HIS A 68 4.15 0.49 -11.35
N GLN A 69 5.27 0.17 -10.68
CA GLN A 69 5.90 1.11 -9.77
C GLN A 69 6.27 2.35 -10.59
N ARG A 70 6.45 3.50 -9.95
CA ARG A 70 7.40 4.46 -10.52
C ARG A 70 8.77 3.79 -10.47
N THR A 71 9.15 3.13 -11.57
CA THR A 71 10.56 2.95 -11.90
C THR A 71 11.10 4.36 -11.98
N GLY A 72 11.77 4.82 -10.92
CA GLY A 72 12.61 6.00 -11.04
C GLY A 72 13.71 5.63 -12.03
N PHE A 73 13.61 6.14 -13.25
CA PHE A 73 14.78 6.46 -14.04
C PHE A 73 14.92 7.97 -13.91
N TYR A 74 15.99 8.42 -13.27
CA TYR A 74 16.42 9.80 -13.40
C TYR A 74 17.18 9.93 -14.71
N ASP A 75 17.25 11.13 -15.29
CA ASP A 75 17.89 11.40 -16.58
C ASP A 75 19.40 10.99 -16.67
N GLY A 76 19.98 10.42 -15.61
CA GLY A 76 21.35 9.89 -15.56
C GLY A 76 21.47 8.36 -15.54
N ASP A 77 20.38 7.61 -15.68
CA ASP A 77 20.40 6.13 -15.75
C ASP A 77 20.56 5.60 -17.20
N MET A 78 20.89 6.49 -18.15
CA MET A 78 21.20 6.17 -19.55
C MET A 78 22.68 6.53 -19.82
N ASP A 79 23.59 5.64 -19.45
CA ASP A 79 24.97 5.56 -19.97
C ASP A 79 25.25 4.13 -20.44
#